data_AF-A0A202CGU7-F1
#
_entry.id   AF-A0A202CGU7-F1
#
_cell.length_a   1.000
_cell.length_b   1.000
_cell.length_c   1.000
_cell.angle_alpha   90.00
_cell.angle_beta   90.00
_cell.angle_gamma   90.00
#
_symmetry.space_group_name_H-M   'P 1'
#
loop_
_entity.id
_entity.type
_entity.pdbx_description
1 polymer ?
#
loop_
_entity_poly.entity_id
_entity_poly.type
_entity_poly.pdbx_seq_one_letter_code
_entity_poly.pdbx_strand_id
1 'polypeptide(L)'
;MYNIKDLYKTLEERRRPEDVAEMIVELMKDQLSTHENQILEKTAKGSLNRNLYGYTSMLESFGTTVGAEVQINKAIEVFKIEIQKTDKFGSKTEDIEDFLNKTSPLIFKSVGQNNFKTDRLNKIQRKEIGLDISKRNYNKKWRLLKRIEKKLKTLIQETKKLEFQKISKHGLSHTINFEDFQSDLNTACFIAYYNARCNMRSVFTNQSQERPFDEICEVLFGRCKENPENTNWWAISHIYTSDITLNYLNDEQKGKLLGKWTSIIQEISGFLEVLWNNNDINRQTMAVKRGNDSTTWNNTAGAWNNARDNWMNIIYAMGMGYILEDICFGKVMRLMAADVVAWHYATGSKIDPNTEVWNKIPLPWEVFQEKAFCNKKLITDICREAGIDPEKSGWIAPREHSVAKFKPTPELVHGVTVSNPFMAMILRKNKFFSGKNK
;
A
#
# COMPACT_ATOMS: atom_id res chain seq x y z
N MET A 1 -0.75 -18.73 -23.54
CA MET A 1 -2.16 -18.29 -23.67
C MET A 1 -2.66 -17.95 -22.29
N TYR A 2 -2.84 -16.66 -22.04
CA TYR A 2 -3.35 -16.16 -20.77
C TYR A 2 -4.84 -16.40 -20.63
N ASN A 3 -5.31 -16.48 -19.38
CA ASN A 3 -6.74 -16.48 -19.03
C ASN A 3 -7.03 -15.35 -18.02
N ILE A 4 -8.31 -15.10 -17.74
CA ILE A 4 -8.73 -14.04 -16.82
C ILE A 4 -8.22 -14.22 -15.38
N LYS A 5 -7.97 -15.46 -14.93
CA LYS A 5 -7.36 -15.71 -13.60
C LYS A 5 -5.91 -15.26 -13.56
N ASP A 6 -5.18 -15.37 -14.68
CA ASP A 6 -3.82 -14.85 -14.75
C ASP A 6 -3.82 -13.33 -14.69
N LEU A 7 -4.79 -12.68 -15.34
CA LEU A 7 -4.97 -11.23 -15.24
C LEU A 7 -5.34 -10.81 -13.80
N TYR A 8 -6.20 -11.56 -13.12
CA TYR A 8 -6.57 -11.30 -11.72
C TYR A 8 -5.38 -11.40 -10.76
N LYS A 9 -4.45 -12.35 -10.96
CA LYS A 9 -3.23 -12.46 -10.13
C LYS A 9 -2.40 -11.18 -10.17
N THR A 10 -2.47 -10.40 -11.25
CA THR A 10 -1.70 -9.15 -11.39
C THR A 10 -2.10 -8.07 -10.37
N LEU A 11 -3.28 -8.19 -9.74
CA LEU A 11 -3.70 -7.27 -8.67
C LEU A 11 -2.80 -7.35 -7.43
N GLU A 12 -2.26 -8.54 -7.18
CA GLU A 12 -1.35 -8.85 -6.06
C GLU A 12 0.13 -8.76 -6.45
N GLU A 13 0.43 -8.44 -7.70
CA GLU A 13 1.78 -8.39 -8.25
C GLU A 13 2.18 -6.96 -8.63
N ARG A 14 3.46 -6.79 -8.92
CA ARG A 14 4.06 -5.54 -9.43
C ARG A 14 4.52 -5.73 -10.87
N ARG A 15 3.70 -6.40 -11.68
CA ARG A 15 3.95 -6.57 -13.11
C ARG A 15 4.09 -5.22 -13.80
N ARG A 16 4.90 -5.20 -14.85
CA ARG A 16 5.05 -3.99 -15.66
C ARG A 16 3.80 -3.81 -16.53
N PRO A 17 3.37 -2.56 -16.80
CA PRO A 17 2.26 -2.28 -17.70
C PRO A 17 2.38 -2.97 -19.06
N GLU A 18 3.59 -3.13 -19.58
CA GLU A 18 3.85 -3.81 -20.86
C GLU A 18 3.50 -5.30 -20.83
N ASP A 19 3.81 -5.98 -19.72
CA ASP A 19 3.51 -7.40 -19.56
C ASP A 19 1.99 -7.61 -19.39
N VAL A 20 1.31 -6.69 -18.71
CA VAL A 20 -0.16 -6.72 -18.59
C VAL A 20 -0.84 -6.37 -19.92
N ALA A 21 -0.30 -5.41 -20.69
CA ALA A 21 -0.82 -5.09 -22.03
C ALA A 21 -0.75 -6.30 -22.97
N GLU A 22 0.34 -7.08 -22.93
CA GLU A 22 0.43 -8.33 -23.68
C GLU A 22 -0.70 -9.30 -23.32
N MET A 23 -0.95 -9.49 -22.01
CA MET A 23 -2.03 -10.37 -21.54
C MET A 23 -3.40 -9.90 -22.07
N ILE A 24 -3.64 -8.59 -22.07
CA ILE A 24 -4.88 -7.99 -22.57
C ILE A 24 -5.02 -8.20 -24.08
N VAL A 25 -3.96 -7.99 -24.86
CA VAL A 25 -4.00 -8.21 -26.31
C VAL A 25 -4.31 -9.66 -26.64
N GLU A 26 -3.73 -10.63 -25.92
CA GLU A 26 -4.06 -12.05 -26.13
C GLU A 26 -5.52 -12.36 -25.79
N LEU A 27 -6.04 -11.83 -24.68
CA LEU A 27 -7.40 -12.09 -24.20
C LEU A 27 -8.48 -11.43 -25.07
N MET A 28 -8.20 -10.25 -25.60
CA MET A 28 -9.16 -9.43 -26.33
C MET A 28 -8.96 -9.46 -27.86
N LYS A 29 -8.09 -10.34 -28.37
CA LYS A 29 -7.62 -10.33 -29.77
C LYS A 29 -8.73 -10.14 -30.82
N ASP A 30 -9.87 -10.79 -30.62
CA ASP A 30 -10.99 -10.78 -31.58
C ASP A 30 -12.04 -9.68 -31.27
N GLN A 31 -11.84 -8.88 -30.22
CA GLN A 31 -12.77 -7.85 -29.74
C GLN A 31 -12.21 -6.42 -29.84
N LEU A 32 -10.92 -6.28 -30.14
CA LEU A 32 -10.27 -4.99 -30.31
C LEU A 32 -10.45 -4.49 -31.74
N SER A 33 -10.85 -3.22 -31.89
CA SER A 33 -10.74 -2.53 -33.17
C SER A 33 -9.28 -2.41 -33.60
N THR A 34 -9.07 -2.12 -34.90
CA THR A 34 -7.71 -1.93 -35.44
C THR A 34 -6.93 -0.85 -34.69
N HIS A 35 -7.59 0.26 -34.31
CA HIS A 35 -6.95 1.35 -33.60
C HIS A 35 -6.57 0.99 -32.17
N GLU A 36 -7.49 0.38 -31.41
CA GLU A 36 -7.23 -0.07 -30.04
C GLU A 36 -6.11 -1.11 -30.01
N ASN A 37 -6.16 -2.07 -30.95
CA ASN A 37 -5.12 -3.09 -31.07
C ASN A 37 -3.75 -2.46 -31.35
N GLN A 38 -3.66 -1.44 -32.23
CA GLN A 38 -2.40 -0.74 -32.50
C GLN A 38 -1.82 -0.05 -31.24
N ILE A 39 -2.67 0.59 -30.43
CA ILE A 39 -2.25 1.26 -29.19
C ILE A 39 -1.76 0.25 -28.16
N LEU A 40 -2.52 -0.82 -27.92
CA LEU A 40 -2.16 -1.87 -26.97
C LEU A 40 -0.92 -2.64 -27.42
N GLU A 41 -0.81 -2.99 -28.71
CA GLU A 41 0.35 -3.70 -29.26
C GLU A 41 1.64 -2.89 -29.17
N LYS A 42 1.58 -1.58 -29.38
CA LYS A 42 2.74 -0.69 -29.18
C LYS A 42 3.32 -0.82 -27.77
N THR A 43 2.46 -0.97 -26.77
CA THR A 43 2.86 -1.16 -25.37
C THR A 43 3.31 -2.60 -25.10
N ALA A 44 2.55 -3.59 -25.59
CA ALA A 44 2.82 -5.01 -25.41
C ALA A 44 4.18 -5.45 -26.00
N LYS A 45 4.66 -4.79 -27.07
CA LYS A 45 6.01 -5.02 -27.62
C LYS A 45 7.14 -4.86 -26.59
N GLY A 46 6.93 -4.08 -25.53
CA GLY A 46 7.88 -3.93 -24.42
C GLY A 46 7.85 -5.08 -23.39
N SER A 47 6.93 -6.04 -23.54
CA SER A 47 6.83 -7.20 -22.63
C SER A 47 8.13 -8.01 -22.61
N LEU A 48 8.47 -8.59 -21.44
CA LEU A 48 9.65 -9.45 -21.32
C LEU A 48 9.53 -10.68 -22.19
N ASN A 49 8.33 -11.27 -22.31
CA ASN A 49 8.12 -12.51 -23.04
C ASN A 49 8.28 -12.34 -24.56
N ARG A 50 8.02 -11.13 -25.08
CA ARG A 50 8.15 -10.82 -26.51
C ARG A 50 9.57 -10.46 -26.92
N ASN A 51 10.47 -10.28 -25.95
CA ASN A 51 11.85 -9.89 -26.19
C ASN A 51 12.81 -11.05 -25.88
N LEU A 52 13.60 -11.48 -26.88
CA LEU A 52 14.51 -12.63 -26.76
C LEU A 52 15.54 -12.48 -25.61
N TYR A 53 15.88 -11.24 -25.27
CA TYR A 53 16.76 -10.88 -24.15
C TYR A 53 16.04 -10.00 -23.12
N GLY A 54 14.70 -10.11 -23.03
CA GLY A 54 13.88 -9.38 -22.10
C GLY A 54 14.29 -9.68 -20.67
N TYR A 55 14.82 -8.68 -19.97
CA TYR A 55 15.23 -8.78 -18.58
C TYR A 55 14.94 -7.46 -17.86
N THR A 56 14.43 -7.55 -16.63
CA THR A 56 14.25 -6.40 -15.73
C THR A 56 15.01 -6.60 -14.43
N SER A 57 15.57 -5.52 -13.90
CA SER A 57 16.14 -5.53 -12.55
C SER A 57 15.10 -5.26 -11.47
N MET A 58 13.85 -4.99 -11.85
CA MET A 58 12.78 -4.56 -10.95
C MET A 58 12.10 -5.78 -10.29
N LEU A 59 11.67 -5.61 -9.03
CA LEU A 59 10.88 -6.66 -8.37
C LEU A 59 9.45 -6.63 -8.87
N GLU A 60 8.97 -7.78 -9.33
CA GLU A 60 7.60 -7.99 -9.84
C GLU A 60 6.62 -8.46 -8.76
N SER A 61 7.06 -8.57 -7.50
CA SER A 61 6.20 -8.91 -6.37
C SER A 61 6.31 -7.89 -5.24
N PHE A 62 5.26 -7.83 -4.42
CA PHE A 62 5.33 -7.17 -3.13
C PHE A 62 6.11 -8.03 -2.12
N GLY A 63 6.59 -7.40 -1.04
CA GLY A 63 7.19 -8.14 0.06
C GLY A 63 6.14 -9.07 0.69
N THR A 64 6.57 -10.25 1.14
CA THR A 64 5.72 -11.18 1.87
C THR A 64 6.00 -11.09 3.37
N THR A 65 4.98 -11.26 4.18
CA THR A 65 5.14 -11.40 5.62
C THR A 65 5.64 -12.80 5.95
N VAL A 66 6.59 -12.90 6.88
CA VAL A 66 7.08 -14.18 7.39
C VAL A 66 6.28 -14.56 8.62
N GLY A 67 5.61 -15.71 8.58
CA GLY A 67 4.81 -16.27 9.66
C GLY A 67 5.63 -16.78 10.86
N ALA A 68 4.97 -17.55 11.73
CA ALA A 68 5.55 -18.19 12.91
C ALA A 68 5.75 -19.71 12.76
N GLU A 69 5.76 -20.23 11.52
CA GLU A 69 5.77 -21.66 11.21
C GLU A 69 6.96 -22.36 11.89
N VAL A 70 8.15 -21.76 11.84
CA VAL A 70 9.35 -22.32 12.48
C VAL A 70 9.21 -22.40 13.99
N GLN A 71 8.65 -21.36 14.62
CA GLN A 71 8.46 -21.30 16.07
C GLN A 71 7.38 -22.29 16.52
N ILE A 72 6.30 -22.42 15.74
CA ILE A 72 5.20 -23.36 16.00
C ILE A 72 5.66 -24.80 15.82
N ASN A 73 6.37 -25.13 14.73
CA ASN A 73 6.93 -26.48 14.53
C ASN A 73 7.82 -26.88 15.71
N LYS A 74 8.64 -25.95 16.21
CA LYS A 74 9.44 -26.21 17.41
C LYS A 74 8.60 -26.36 18.67
N ALA A 75 7.48 -25.65 18.78
CA ALA A 75 6.57 -25.79 19.90
C ALA A 75 5.89 -27.15 19.89
N ILE A 76 5.42 -27.59 18.74
CA ILE A 76 4.83 -28.91 18.58
C ILE A 76 5.80 -30.02 19.03
N GLU A 77 7.05 -29.97 18.56
CA GLU A 77 8.09 -30.93 18.99
C GLU A 77 8.30 -30.92 20.51
N VAL A 78 8.38 -29.74 21.12
CA VAL A 78 8.68 -29.58 22.56
C VAL A 78 7.47 -29.94 23.44
N PHE A 79 6.26 -29.69 22.97
CA PHE A 79 5.02 -30.02 23.66
C PHE A 79 4.55 -31.45 23.37
N LYS A 80 5.10 -32.10 22.34
CA LYS A 80 4.66 -33.41 21.82
C LYS A 80 3.18 -33.39 21.43
N ILE A 81 2.78 -32.35 20.71
CA ILE A 81 1.41 -32.18 20.21
C ILE A 81 1.24 -33.10 19.00
N GLU A 82 0.18 -33.89 18.97
CA GLU A 82 -0.18 -34.68 17.80
C GLU A 82 -0.76 -33.75 16.72
N ILE A 83 -0.21 -33.84 15.50
CA ILE A 83 -0.62 -33.01 14.35
C ILE A 83 -1.22 -33.91 13.28
N GLN A 84 -2.27 -33.44 12.60
CA GLN A 84 -2.73 -34.04 11.36
C GLN A 84 -1.95 -33.46 10.17
N LYS A 85 -1.74 -34.25 9.11
CA LYS A 85 -1.00 -33.80 7.90
C LYS A 85 -1.61 -32.57 7.21
N THR A 86 -2.88 -32.28 7.45
CA THR A 86 -3.64 -31.16 6.89
C THR A 86 -3.48 -29.86 7.67
N ASP A 87 -2.88 -29.90 8.86
CA ASP A 87 -2.78 -28.73 9.70
C ASP A 87 -1.71 -27.77 9.16
N LYS A 88 -2.16 -26.62 8.62
CA LYS A 88 -1.29 -25.50 8.25
C LYS A 88 -1.28 -24.50 9.39
N PHE A 89 -0.26 -24.56 10.25
CA PHE A 89 -0.11 -23.58 11.32
C PHE A 89 0.96 -22.54 11.00
N GLY A 90 0.66 -21.29 11.34
CA GLY A 90 1.68 -20.25 11.50
C GLY A 90 1.81 -19.27 10.36
N SER A 91 1.11 -19.46 9.25
CA SER A 91 1.18 -18.53 8.10
C SER A 91 0.27 -17.32 8.26
N LYS A 92 -0.89 -17.50 8.91
CA LYS A 92 -1.86 -16.43 9.17
C LYS A 92 -1.93 -16.09 10.64
N THR A 93 -2.46 -14.92 10.94
CA THR A 93 -2.68 -14.40 12.30
C THR A 93 -3.60 -15.31 13.09
N GLU A 94 -4.71 -15.74 12.47
CA GLU A 94 -5.74 -16.58 13.10
C GLU A 94 -5.16 -17.95 13.47
N ASP A 95 -4.37 -18.56 12.58
CA ASP A 95 -3.73 -19.87 12.83
C ASP A 95 -2.80 -19.82 14.06
N ILE A 96 -2.09 -18.71 14.25
CA ILE A 96 -1.16 -18.53 15.37
C ILE A 96 -1.93 -18.28 16.68
N GLU A 97 -3.00 -17.49 16.63
CA GLU A 97 -3.90 -17.26 17.76
C GLU A 97 -4.54 -18.55 18.24
N ASP A 98 -5.09 -19.33 17.31
CA ASP A 98 -5.67 -20.65 17.60
C ASP A 98 -4.63 -21.60 18.22
N PHE A 99 -3.42 -21.63 17.67
CA PHE A 99 -2.33 -22.44 18.24
C PHE A 99 -2.00 -22.01 19.66
N LEU A 100 -1.89 -20.71 19.93
CA LEU A 100 -1.60 -20.16 21.25
C LEU A 100 -2.72 -20.46 22.25
N ASN A 101 -3.98 -20.32 21.84
CA ASN A 101 -5.16 -20.59 22.66
C ASN A 101 -5.27 -22.06 23.03
N LYS A 102 -4.91 -22.98 22.13
CA LYS A 102 -4.89 -24.43 22.40
C LYS A 102 -3.68 -24.86 23.24
N THR A 103 -2.51 -24.28 22.98
CA THR A 103 -1.23 -24.78 23.54
C THR A 103 -0.85 -24.14 24.87
N SER A 104 -1.18 -22.86 25.08
CA SER A 104 -0.80 -22.15 26.31
C SER A 104 -1.42 -22.76 27.59
N PRO A 105 -2.68 -23.21 27.58
CA PRO A 105 -3.29 -23.90 28.73
C PRO A 105 -2.56 -25.19 29.14
N LEU A 106 -1.85 -25.88 28.24
CA LEU A 106 -1.12 -27.12 28.55
C LEU A 106 -0.01 -26.94 29.60
N ILE A 107 0.40 -25.70 29.88
CA ILE A 107 1.34 -25.36 30.97
C ILE A 107 0.75 -24.32 31.93
N PHE A 108 -0.57 -24.15 31.92
CA PHE A 108 -1.29 -23.14 32.71
C PHE A 108 -0.74 -21.73 32.51
N LYS A 109 -0.40 -21.39 31.25
CA LYS A 109 -0.03 -20.03 30.85
C LYS A 109 -1.24 -19.40 30.18
N SER A 110 -1.64 -18.21 30.63
CA SER A 110 -2.60 -17.39 29.90
C SER A 110 -1.92 -16.62 28.76
N VAL A 111 -2.59 -16.49 27.63
CA VAL A 111 -2.15 -15.63 26.53
C VAL A 111 -2.06 -14.18 27.03
N GLY A 112 -1.04 -13.43 26.61
CA GLY A 112 -0.77 -12.07 27.07
C GLY A 112 0.07 -11.98 28.34
N GLN A 113 0.03 -12.99 29.22
CA GLN A 113 0.82 -13.04 30.46
C GLN A 113 2.27 -13.48 30.17
N ASN A 114 3.13 -12.50 29.87
CA ASN A 114 4.49 -12.67 29.35
C ASN A 114 5.59 -12.07 30.23
N ASN A 115 5.31 -11.73 31.49
CA ASN A 115 6.33 -11.36 32.46
C ASN A 115 6.96 -12.63 33.07
N PHE A 116 8.24 -12.84 32.80
CA PHE A 116 8.94 -14.06 33.19
C PHE A 116 9.06 -14.24 34.71
N LYS A 117 8.98 -13.15 35.48
CA LYS A 117 9.10 -13.19 36.94
C LYS A 117 7.75 -13.43 37.62
N THR A 118 6.71 -12.74 37.18
CA THR A 118 5.39 -12.70 37.87
C THR A 118 4.39 -13.69 37.28
N ASP A 119 4.43 -13.93 35.97
CA ASP A 119 3.37 -14.66 35.25
C ASP A 119 3.67 -16.16 35.11
N ARG A 120 4.74 -16.59 35.77
CA ARG A 120 5.27 -17.93 35.64
C ARG A 120 5.06 -18.69 36.93
N LEU A 121 4.48 -19.88 36.84
CA LEU A 121 4.34 -20.75 38.00
C LEU A 121 5.71 -21.07 38.62
N ASN A 122 5.80 -20.93 39.94
CA ASN A 122 6.95 -21.32 40.74
C ASN A 122 6.94 -22.84 41.04
N LYS A 123 7.89 -23.35 41.85
CA LYS A 123 7.97 -24.80 42.14
C LYS A 123 6.74 -25.29 42.93
N ILE A 124 6.26 -24.51 43.88
CA ILE A 124 5.13 -24.84 44.76
C ILE A 124 3.85 -24.86 43.91
N GLN A 125 3.59 -23.78 43.18
CA GLN A 125 2.41 -23.64 42.32
C GLN A 125 2.30 -24.77 41.27
N ARG A 126 3.41 -25.18 40.64
CA ARG A 126 3.38 -26.32 39.69
C ARG A 126 3.02 -27.64 40.37
N LYS A 127 3.47 -27.85 41.61
CA LYS A 127 3.17 -29.06 42.37
C LYS A 127 1.70 -29.09 42.80
N GLU A 128 1.18 -27.95 43.25
CA GLU A 128 -0.22 -27.79 43.67
C GLU A 128 -1.21 -28.12 42.55
N ILE A 129 -0.91 -27.71 41.31
CA ILE A 129 -1.77 -27.98 40.15
C ILE A 129 -1.48 -29.32 39.44
N GLY A 130 -0.59 -30.16 40.01
CA GLY A 130 -0.25 -31.46 39.45
C GLY A 130 0.57 -31.43 38.16
N LEU A 131 1.25 -30.32 37.84
CA LEU A 131 2.08 -30.21 36.63
C LEU A 131 3.47 -30.82 36.85
N ASP A 132 3.58 -32.13 36.62
CA ASP A 132 4.83 -32.89 36.77
C ASP A 132 5.79 -32.71 35.58
N ILE A 133 6.41 -31.54 35.50
CA ILE A 133 7.51 -31.27 34.56
C ILE A 133 8.68 -30.55 35.23
N SER A 134 9.90 -30.84 34.77
CA SER A 134 11.10 -30.18 35.29
C SER A 134 11.07 -28.66 35.06
N LYS A 135 11.70 -27.90 35.96
CA LYS A 135 11.83 -26.43 35.84
C LYS A 135 12.40 -26.01 34.48
N ARG A 136 13.39 -26.76 33.96
CA ARG A 136 14.01 -26.48 32.66
C ARG A 136 13.01 -26.66 31.52
N ASN A 137 12.23 -27.75 31.54
CA ASN A 137 11.23 -28.04 30.53
C ASN A 137 10.10 -26.99 30.55
N TYR A 138 9.55 -26.69 31.72
CA TYR A 138 8.54 -25.65 31.91
C TYR A 138 9.01 -24.30 31.34
N ASN A 139 10.22 -23.87 31.70
CA ASN A 139 10.78 -22.61 31.23
C ASN A 139 11.01 -22.58 29.72
N LYS A 140 11.39 -23.71 29.11
CA LYS A 140 11.56 -23.83 27.67
C LYS A 140 10.21 -23.65 26.96
N LYS A 141 9.18 -24.36 27.40
CA LYS A 141 7.80 -24.25 26.91
C LYS A 141 7.25 -22.82 27.03
N TRP A 142 7.37 -22.23 28.22
CA TRP A 142 6.90 -20.86 28.49
C TRP A 142 7.58 -19.81 27.60
N ARG A 143 8.93 -19.87 27.46
CA ARG A 143 9.67 -18.92 26.59
C ARG A 143 9.33 -19.09 25.12
N LEU A 144 8.97 -20.29 24.69
CA LEU A 144 8.60 -20.56 23.31
C LEU A 144 7.24 -19.93 22.99
N LEU A 145 6.24 -20.11 23.84
CA LEU A 145 4.93 -19.44 23.70
C LEU A 145 5.06 -17.92 23.71
N LYS A 146 5.82 -17.35 24.65
CA LYS A 146 6.10 -15.90 24.67
C LYS A 146 6.73 -15.40 23.35
N ARG A 147 7.62 -16.19 22.73
CA ARG A 147 8.23 -15.83 21.45
C ARG A 147 7.22 -15.90 20.29
N ILE A 148 6.32 -16.89 20.31
CA ILE A 148 5.24 -17.00 19.33
C ILE A 148 4.28 -15.81 19.47
N GLU A 149 3.89 -15.43 20.69
CA GLU A 149 3.07 -14.22 20.94
C GLU A 149 3.74 -12.94 20.47
N LYS A 150 5.06 -12.79 20.71
CA LYS A 150 5.81 -11.65 20.17
C LYS A 150 5.79 -11.66 18.64
N LYS A 151 5.97 -12.84 18.02
CA LYS A 151 5.96 -13.00 16.57
C LYS A 151 4.59 -12.71 15.96
N LEU A 152 3.51 -13.12 16.61
CA LEU A 152 2.12 -12.76 16.24
C LEU A 152 1.95 -11.24 16.21
N LYS A 153 2.35 -10.53 17.27
CA LYS A 153 2.27 -9.06 17.30
C LYS A 153 3.05 -8.41 16.16
N THR A 154 4.25 -8.91 15.86
CA THR A 154 5.03 -8.44 14.71
C THR A 154 4.32 -8.75 13.39
N LEU A 155 3.76 -9.96 13.23
CA LEU A 155 3.05 -10.34 12.01
C LEU A 155 1.85 -9.41 11.76
N ILE A 156 1.02 -9.14 12.77
CA ILE A 156 -0.10 -8.20 12.67
C ILE A 156 0.37 -6.83 12.17
N GLN A 157 1.47 -6.31 12.74
CA GLN A 157 2.03 -5.03 12.32
C GLN A 157 2.57 -5.05 10.88
N GLU A 158 3.31 -6.08 10.49
CA GLU A 158 3.87 -6.19 9.14
C GLU A 158 2.78 -6.40 8.08
N THR A 159 1.71 -7.16 8.39
CA THR A 159 0.54 -7.30 7.51
C THR A 159 -0.13 -5.95 7.29
N LYS A 160 -0.33 -5.15 8.34
CA LYS A 160 -0.87 -3.78 8.21
C LYS A 160 0.03 -2.86 7.39
N LYS A 161 1.36 -2.95 7.55
CA LYS A 161 2.29 -2.17 6.72
C LYS A 161 2.20 -2.54 5.25
N LEU A 162 2.09 -3.84 4.95
CA LEU A 162 1.92 -4.34 3.59
C LEU A 162 0.60 -3.85 2.97
N GLU A 163 -0.48 -3.90 3.76
CA GLU A 163 -1.78 -3.36 3.37
C GLU A 163 -1.71 -1.87 3.04
N PHE A 164 -1.07 -1.05 3.90
CA PHE A 164 -0.87 0.36 3.61
C PHE A 164 0.03 0.62 2.40
N GLN A 165 1.02 -0.25 2.15
CA GLN A 165 1.82 -0.17 0.93
C GLN A 165 0.97 -0.37 -0.34
N LYS A 166 0.05 -1.35 -0.32
CA LYS A 166 -0.90 -1.61 -1.41
C LYS A 166 -1.87 -0.45 -1.60
N ILE A 167 -2.49 0.00 -0.51
CA ILE A 167 -3.38 1.18 -0.51
C ILE A 167 -2.67 2.41 -1.04
N SER A 168 -1.42 2.66 -0.64
CA SER A 168 -0.63 3.78 -1.17
C SER A 168 -0.41 3.72 -2.68
N LYS A 169 -0.44 2.53 -3.28
CA LYS A 169 -0.11 2.33 -4.68
C LYS A 169 -1.36 2.28 -5.54
N HIS A 170 -2.27 1.37 -5.24
CA HIS A 170 -3.40 1.03 -6.11
C HIS A 170 -4.74 1.02 -5.37
N GLY A 171 -4.82 1.68 -4.21
CA GLY A 171 -6.08 1.80 -3.48
C GLY A 171 -6.59 0.45 -2.98
N LEU A 172 -7.82 0.07 -3.36
CA LEU A 172 -8.49 -1.14 -2.87
C LEU A 172 -8.55 -2.26 -3.91
N SER A 173 -7.77 -2.19 -4.99
CA SER A 173 -7.80 -3.19 -6.06
C SER A 173 -7.53 -4.61 -5.55
N HIS A 174 -6.64 -4.77 -4.58
CA HIS A 174 -6.31 -6.03 -3.92
C HIS A 174 -7.45 -6.61 -3.05
N THR A 175 -8.52 -5.85 -2.83
CA THR A 175 -9.72 -6.29 -2.11
C THR A 175 -10.87 -6.71 -3.02
N ILE A 176 -10.72 -6.52 -4.34
CA ILE A 176 -11.69 -6.96 -5.34
C ILE A 176 -11.65 -8.49 -5.37
N ASN A 177 -12.78 -9.16 -5.16
CA ASN A 177 -12.86 -10.62 -5.26
C ASN A 177 -12.84 -11.06 -6.74
N PHE A 178 -12.64 -12.36 -6.96
CA PHE A 178 -12.52 -12.88 -8.32
C PHE A 178 -13.84 -12.79 -9.10
N GLU A 179 -14.97 -12.92 -8.41
CA GLU A 179 -16.33 -12.84 -8.98
C GLU A 179 -16.62 -11.46 -9.57
N ASP A 180 -16.36 -10.40 -8.81
CA ASP A 180 -16.50 -9.00 -9.24
C ASP A 180 -15.50 -8.66 -10.36
N PHE A 181 -14.27 -9.19 -10.27
CA PHE A 181 -13.25 -8.94 -11.28
C PHE A 181 -13.58 -9.60 -12.62
N GLN A 182 -14.07 -10.85 -12.60
CA GLN A 182 -14.30 -11.62 -13.82
C GLN A 182 -15.65 -11.32 -14.50
N SER A 183 -16.54 -10.54 -13.87
CA SER A 183 -17.91 -10.33 -14.34
C SER A 183 -17.98 -9.67 -15.72
N ASP A 184 -16.99 -8.84 -16.06
CA ASP A 184 -16.87 -8.17 -17.35
C ASP A 184 -15.40 -8.05 -17.76
N LEU A 185 -15.09 -8.44 -19.00
CA LEU A 185 -13.71 -8.48 -19.49
C LEU A 185 -13.14 -7.06 -19.67
N ASN A 186 -13.94 -6.08 -20.11
CA ASN A 186 -13.46 -4.70 -20.25
C ASN A 186 -13.05 -4.13 -18.88
N THR A 187 -13.88 -4.37 -17.86
CA THR A 187 -13.62 -4.02 -16.47
C THR A 187 -12.33 -4.69 -15.96
N ALA A 188 -12.18 -6.00 -16.16
CA ALA A 188 -10.99 -6.75 -15.77
C ALA A 188 -9.71 -6.18 -16.40
N CYS A 189 -9.74 -5.89 -17.70
CA CYS A 189 -8.62 -5.33 -18.45
C CYS A 189 -8.24 -3.92 -17.97
N PHE A 190 -9.23 -3.04 -17.76
CA PHE A 190 -8.98 -1.71 -17.21
C PHE A 190 -8.35 -1.76 -15.81
N ILE A 191 -8.95 -2.53 -14.89
CA ILE A 191 -8.48 -2.62 -13.50
C ILE A 191 -7.05 -3.17 -13.46
N ALA A 192 -6.76 -4.25 -14.18
CA ALA A 192 -5.44 -4.87 -14.17
C ALA A 192 -4.36 -3.94 -14.75
N TYR A 193 -4.65 -3.28 -15.88
CA TYR A 193 -3.71 -2.36 -16.50
C TYR A 193 -3.44 -1.14 -15.61
N TYR A 194 -4.50 -0.51 -15.10
CA TYR A 194 -4.37 0.65 -14.22
C TYR A 194 -3.64 0.30 -12.92
N ASN A 195 -3.87 -0.90 -12.37
CA ASN A 195 -3.12 -1.43 -11.23
C ASN A 195 -1.61 -1.51 -11.50
N ALA A 196 -1.21 -2.04 -12.67
CA ALA A 196 0.19 -2.11 -13.08
C ALA A 196 0.83 -0.71 -13.20
N ARG A 197 0.12 0.25 -13.78
CA ARG A 197 0.55 1.66 -13.87
C ARG A 197 0.76 2.29 -12.49
N CYS A 198 -0.18 2.09 -11.58
CA CYS A 198 -0.11 2.53 -10.19
C CYS A 198 1.08 1.93 -9.42
N ASN A 199 1.46 0.68 -9.75
CA ASN A 199 2.53 -0.07 -9.09
C ASN A 199 3.95 0.29 -9.53
N MET A 200 4.10 1.13 -10.56
CA MET A 200 5.39 1.63 -11.00
C MET A 200 6.16 2.31 -9.84
N ARG A 201 7.49 2.21 -9.92
CA ARG A 201 8.37 2.91 -8.98
C ARG A 201 8.54 4.36 -9.43
N SER A 202 8.48 5.26 -8.45
CA SER A 202 8.68 6.69 -8.70
C SER A 202 10.12 6.96 -9.11
N VAL A 203 10.28 7.79 -10.14
CA VAL A 203 11.58 8.27 -10.62
C VAL A 203 11.96 9.50 -9.78
N PHE A 204 13.20 9.60 -9.34
CA PHE A 204 13.71 10.83 -8.73
C PHE A 204 13.87 11.88 -9.82
N THR A 205 13.09 12.95 -9.69
CA THR A 205 13.07 14.05 -10.64
C THR A 205 12.88 15.36 -9.88
N ASN A 206 13.41 16.44 -10.44
CA ASN A 206 13.13 17.80 -9.99
C ASN A 206 11.85 18.39 -10.63
N GLN A 207 11.16 17.61 -11.46
CA GLN A 207 9.87 17.94 -12.09
C GLN A 207 8.71 17.18 -11.42
N SER A 208 7.49 17.44 -11.88
CA SER A 208 6.30 16.73 -11.42
C SER A 208 6.38 15.23 -11.71
N GLN A 209 5.91 14.41 -10.77
CA GLN A 209 5.72 12.98 -10.98
C GLN A 209 4.64 12.71 -12.02
N GLU A 210 4.86 11.71 -12.87
CA GLU A 210 3.89 11.28 -13.87
C GLU A 210 2.70 10.59 -13.22
N ARG A 211 1.50 10.80 -13.78
CA ARG A 211 0.26 10.19 -13.29
C ARG A 211 0.08 8.78 -13.86
N PRO A 212 -0.60 7.86 -13.14
CA PRO A 212 -0.78 6.50 -13.62
C PRO A 212 -1.67 6.39 -14.86
N PHE A 213 -2.70 7.23 -14.97
CA PHE A 213 -3.69 7.18 -16.05
C PHE A 213 -3.09 7.68 -17.36
N ASP A 214 -2.94 6.80 -18.35
CA ASP A 214 -2.29 7.08 -19.63
C ASP A 214 -3.18 6.74 -20.84
N GLU A 215 -2.63 6.83 -22.05
CA GLU A 215 -3.34 6.56 -23.31
C GLU A 215 -4.00 5.17 -23.38
N ILE A 216 -3.41 4.16 -22.73
CA ILE A 216 -3.97 2.80 -22.69
C ILE A 216 -5.10 2.73 -21.66
N CYS A 217 -4.95 3.40 -20.52
CA CYS A 217 -6.05 3.57 -19.57
C CYS A 217 -7.25 4.24 -20.23
N GLU A 218 -7.04 5.29 -21.02
CA GLU A 218 -8.12 5.99 -21.74
C GLU A 218 -8.86 5.07 -22.70
N VAL A 219 -8.13 4.24 -23.48
CA VAL A 219 -8.74 3.25 -24.38
C VAL A 219 -9.59 2.24 -23.60
N LEU A 220 -9.01 1.60 -22.58
CA LEU A 220 -9.70 0.56 -21.81
C LEU A 220 -10.88 1.11 -21.01
N PHE A 221 -10.74 2.30 -20.43
CA PHE A 221 -11.82 3.00 -19.76
C PHE A 221 -12.91 3.48 -20.73
N GLY A 222 -12.52 3.87 -21.95
CA GLY A 222 -13.41 4.16 -23.07
C GLY A 222 -14.37 3.01 -23.34
N ARG A 223 -13.85 1.79 -23.45
CA ARG A 223 -14.66 0.58 -23.65
C ARG A 223 -15.66 0.33 -22.51
N CYS A 224 -15.25 0.63 -21.27
CA CYS A 224 -16.16 0.55 -20.11
C CYS A 224 -17.30 1.58 -20.24
N LYS A 225 -16.99 2.81 -20.66
CA LYS A 225 -17.99 3.87 -20.90
C LYS A 225 -18.94 3.53 -22.06
N GLU A 226 -18.47 2.85 -23.09
CA GLU A 226 -19.27 2.43 -24.25
C GLU A 226 -20.26 1.32 -23.91
N ASN A 227 -19.98 0.52 -22.87
CA ASN A 227 -20.89 -0.52 -22.38
C ASN A 227 -21.17 -0.37 -20.87
N PRO A 228 -21.88 0.70 -20.47
CA PRO A 228 -22.02 1.06 -19.07
C PRO A 228 -22.91 0.09 -18.29
N GLU A 229 -23.85 -0.60 -18.96
CA GLU A 229 -24.78 -1.55 -18.33
C GLU A 229 -24.09 -2.85 -17.90
N ASN A 230 -23.11 -3.32 -18.69
CA ASN A 230 -22.35 -4.53 -18.36
C ASN A 230 -21.11 -4.23 -17.51
N THR A 231 -20.62 -2.99 -17.51
CA THR A 231 -19.42 -2.60 -16.77
C THR A 231 -19.65 -2.70 -15.26
N ASN A 232 -18.72 -3.36 -14.56
CA ASN A 232 -18.77 -3.44 -13.10
C ASN A 232 -18.13 -2.18 -12.48
N TRP A 233 -18.88 -1.08 -12.47
CA TRP A 233 -18.46 0.21 -11.91
C TRP A 233 -18.11 0.14 -10.42
N TRP A 234 -18.73 -0.79 -9.68
CA TRP A 234 -18.40 -1.05 -8.28
C TRP A 234 -16.95 -1.54 -8.15
N ALA A 235 -16.53 -2.51 -8.97
CA ALA A 235 -15.15 -2.99 -8.99
C ALA A 235 -14.17 -1.88 -9.43
N ILE A 236 -14.50 -1.11 -10.46
CA ILE A 236 -13.67 0.02 -10.93
C ILE A 236 -13.48 1.05 -9.81
N SER A 237 -14.53 1.36 -9.04
CA SER A 237 -14.48 2.35 -7.96
C SER A 237 -13.51 2.00 -6.82
N HIS A 238 -13.06 0.74 -6.71
CA HIS A 238 -12.06 0.33 -5.73
C HIS A 238 -10.64 0.81 -6.09
N ILE A 239 -10.37 1.05 -7.37
CA ILE A 239 -9.05 1.47 -7.85
C ILE A 239 -9.06 2.88 -8.45
N TYR A 240 -10.17 3.32 -9.03
CA TYR A 240 -10.29 4.58 -9.75
C TYR A 240 -11.60 5.30 -9.40
N THR A 241 -11.58 6.13 -8.35
CA THR A 241 -12.74 6.92 -7.87
C THR A 241 -12.90 8.25 -8.59
N SER A 242 -12.89 8.25 -9.93
CA SER A 242 -13.17 9.48 -10.69
C SER A 242 -14.64 9.91 -10.54
N ASP A 243 -14.92 11.17 -10.86
CA ASP A 243 -16.30 11.69 -10.96
C ASP A 243 -17.16 10.84 -11.91
N ILE A 244 -16.61 10.47 -13.08
CA ILE A 244 -17.27 9.60 -14.06
C ILE A 244 -17.62 8.25 -13.44
N THR A 245 -16.65 7.58 -12.80
CA THR A 245 -16.89 6.28 -12.15
C THR A 245 -17.96 6.38 -11.07
N LEU A 246 -17.89 7.43 -10.23
CA LEU A 246 -18.83 7.61 -9.12
C LEU A 246 -20.24 7.96 -9.61
N ASN A 247 -20.41 8.57 -10.79
CA ASN A 247 -21.71 8.84 -11.38
C ASN A 247 -22.51 7.58 -11.74
N TYR A 248 -21.83 6.44 -11.96
CA TYR A 248 -22.49 5.16 -12.21
C TYR A 248 -22.85 4.40 -10.92
N LEU A 249 -22.39 4.87 -9.76
CA LEU A 249 -22.75 4.26 -8.48
C LEU A 249 -24.03 4.86 -7.92
N ASN A 250 -24.85 4.02 -7.31
CA ASN A 250 -25.98 4.48 -6.50
C ASN A 250 -25.49 5.02 -5.13
N ASP A 251 -26.39 5.70 -4.42
CA ASP A 251 -26.04 6.35 -3.14
C ASP A 251 -25.65 5.34 -2.05
N GLU A 252 -26.23 4.13 -2.06
CA GLU A 252 -25.85 3.07 -1.13
C GLU A 252 -24.39 2.63 -1.36
N GLN A 253 -23.99 2.45 -2.62
CA GLN A 253 -22.63 2.11 -3.01
C GLN A 253 -21.66 3.24 -2.64
N LYS A 254 -22.00 4.50 -2.95
CA LYS A 254 -21.17 5.65 -2.55
C LYS A 254 -21.00 5.71 -1.04
N GLY A 255 -22.08 5.50 -0.27
CA GLY A 255 -22.05 5.45 1.19
C GLY A 255 -21.18 4.31 1.74
N LYS A 256 -21.28 3.10 1.17
CA LYS A 256 -20.41 1.96 1.53
C LYS A 256 -18.94 2.26 1.27
N LEU A 257 -18.64 2.86 0.11
CA LEU A 257 -17.27 3.21 -0.27
C LEU A 257 -16.71 4.32 0.63
N LEU A 258 -17.52 5.34 0.94
CA LEU A 258 -17.16 6.40 1.89
C LEU A 258 -16.84 5.83 3.27
N GLY A 259 -17.69 4.93 3.79
CA GLY A 259 -17.46 4.24 5.06
C GLY A 259 -16.16 3.43 5.05
N LYS A 260 -15.90 2.67 3.98
CA LYS A 260 -14.66 1.88 3.83
C LYS A 260 -13.41 2.77 3.84
N TRP A 261 -13.40 3.85 3.07
CA TRP A 261 -12.27 4.80 3.08
C TRP A 261 -12.11 5.53 4.40
N THR A 262 -13.21 5.89 5.07
CA THR A 262 -13.18 6.54 6.39
C THR A 262 -12.55 5.62 7.45
N SER A 263 -12.94 4.34 7.50
CA SER A 263 -12.34 3.35 8.40
C SER A 263 -10.84 3.16 8.13
N ILE A 264 -10.44 3.14 6.86
CA ILE A 264 -9.02 3.06 6.48
C ILE A 264 -8.25 4.29 6.93
N ILE A 265 -8.79 5.50 6.75
CA ILE A 265 -8.18 6.75 7.23
C ILE A 265 -8.02 6.69 8.75
N GLN A 266 -9.01 6.19 9.49
CA GLN A 266 -8.95 6.03 10.94
C GLN A 266 -7.80 5.10 11.37
N GLU A 267 -7.63 3.96 10.70
CA GLU A 267 -6.52 3.05 10.99
C GLU A 267 -5.15 3.66 10.67
N ILE A 268 -5.04 4.33 9.51
CA ILE A 268 -3.80 5.02 9.10
C ILE A 268 -3.48 6.16 10.07
N SER A 269 -4.49 6.89 10.54
CA SER A 269 -4.37 7.99 11.52
C SER A 269 -3.65 7.53 12.78
N GLY A 270 -4.12 6.44 13.40
CA GLY A 270 -3.50 5.90 14.61
C GLY A 270 -2.08 5.42 14.37
N PHE A 271 -1.80 4.85 13.19
CA PHE A 271 -0.46 4.38 12.86
C PHE A 271 0.52 5.53 12.54
N LEU A 272 0.06 6.59 11.87
CA LEU A 272 0.87 7.79 11.61
C LEU A 272 1.29 8.48 12.90
N GLU A 273 0.40 8.62 13.88
CA GLU A 273 0.73 9.18 15.19
C GLU A 273 1.85 8.38 15.88
N VAL A 274 1.75 7.04 15.87
CA VAL A 274 2.79 6.15 16.40
C VAL A 274 4.11 6.30 15.64
N LEU A 275 4.07 6.37 14.31
CA LEU A 275 5.27 6.55 13.50
C LEU A 275 5.91 7.91 13.75
N TRP A 276 5.13 8.98 13.81
CA TRP A 276 5.59 10.33 14.09
C TRP A 276 6.30 10.40 15.44
N ASN A 277 5.72 9.84 16.49
CA ASN A 277 6.30 9.87 17.83
C ASN A 277 7.54 8.98 17.97
N ASN A 278 7.65 7.93 17.16
CA ASN A 278 8.81 7.02 17.15
C ASN A 278 9.93 7.45 16.20
N ASN A 279 9.70 8.47 15.36
CA ASN A 279 10.69 8.97 14.42
C ASN A 279 10.98 10.43 14.70
N ASP A 280 12.26 10.80 14.74
CA ASP A 280 12.66 12.19 14.84
C ASP A 280 12.62 12.84 13.44
N ILE A 281 11.41 13.12 12.92
CA ILE A 281 11.20 13.73 11.60
C ILE A 281 11.26 15.25 11.71
N ASN A 282 12.10 15.89 10.89
CA ASN A 282 12.07 17.34 10.78
C ASN A 282 10.87 17.76 9.91
N ARG A 283 9.83 18.30 10.55
CA ARG A 283 8.60 18.74 9.90
C ARG A 283 8.81 19.79 8.81
N GLN A 284 9.75 20.70 9.01
CA GLN A 284 9.97 21.86 8.14
C GLN A 284 10.63 21.45 6.82
N THR A 285 11.54 20.47 6.86
CA THR A 285 12.32 20.07 5.69
C THR A 285 11.86 18.76 5.09
N MET A 286 11.22 17.90 5.89
CA MET A 286 10.87 16.52 5.52
C MET A 286 12.07 15.74 4.93
N ALA A 287 13.30 16.10 5.28
CA ALA A 287 14.50 15.43 4.79
C ALA A 287 14.78 14.18 5.63
N VAL A 288 15.07 13.05 4.97
CA VAL A 288 15.48 11.82 5.63
C VAL A 288 16.78 12.04 6.39
N LYS A 289 16.83 11.60 7.64
CA LYS A 289 18.06 11.51 8.44
C LYS A 289 18.31 10.11 8.99
N ARG A 290 19.53 9.88 9.46
CA ARG A 290 19.92 8.60 10.08
C ARG A 290 18.96 8.25 11.22
N GLY A 291 18.43 7.03 11.19
CA GLY A 291 17.49 6.52 12.19
C GLY A 291 16.01 6.68 11.80
N ASN A 292 15.67 7.43 10.74
CA ASN A 292 14.29 7.47 10.26
C ASN A 292 13.91 6.15 9.55
N ASP A 293 12.75 5.62 9.88
CA ASP A 293 12.07 4.59 9.10
C ASP A 293 11.30 5.23 7.92
N SER A 294 12.06 5.76 6.96
CA SER A 294 11.49 6.45 5.80
C SER A 294 10.65 5.56 4.89
N THR A 295 10.92 4.25 4.88
CA THR A 295 10.14 3.28 4.11
C THR A 295 8.74 3.14 4.68
N THR A 296 8.62 2.87 5.99
CA THR A 296 7.30 2.75 6.62
C THR A 296 6.57 4.09 6.59
N TRP A 297 7.24 5.20 6.91
CA TRP A 297 6.64 6.53 6.84
C TRP A 297 6.09 6.85 5.44
N ASN A 298 6.87 6.67 4.38
CA ASN A 298 6.45 7.04 3.02
C ASN A 298 5.31 6.18 2.47
N ASN A 299 5.29 4.89 2.85
CA ASN A 299 4.18 3.99 2.52
C ASN A 299 2.91 4.44 3.24
N THR A 300 2.98 4.70 4.55
CA THR A 300 1.81 5.14 5.34
C THR A 300 1.32 6.53 4.93
N ALA A 301 2.21 7.50 4.71
CA ALA A 301 1.87 8.82 4.18
C ALA A 301 1.22 8.73 2.79
N GLY A 302 1.73 7.82 1.94
CA GLY A 302 1.13 7.54 0.65
C GLY A 302 -0.27 6.92 0.75
N ALA A 303 -0.48 6.00 1.70
CA ALA A 303 -1.76 5.40 1.98
C ALA A 303 -2.77 6.45 2.45
N TRP A 304 -2.36 7.34 3.36
CA TRP A 304 -3.16 8.47 3.82
C TRP A 304 -3.61 9.34 2.65
N ASN A 305 -2.67 9.79 1.83
CA ASN A 305 -2.98 10.68 0.72
C ASN A 305 -3.89 10.01 -0.31
N ASN A 306 -3.67 8.72 -0.61
CA ASN A 306 -4.56 8.03 -1.54
C ASN A 306 -5.96 7.83 -0.93
N ALA A 307 -6.06 7.35 0.30
CA ALA A 307 -7.35 7.16 0.98
C ALA A 307 -8.12 8.48 1.12
N ARG A 308 -7.41 9.57 1.47
CA ARG A 308 -7.95 10.92 1.51
C ARG A 308 -8.46 11.38 0.14
N ASP A 309 -7.66 11.22 -0.91
CA ASP A 309 -8.03 11.69 -2.25
C ASP A 309 -9.30 10.94 -2.72
N ASN A 310 -9.41 9.62 -2.46
CA ASN A 310 -10.62 8.84 -2.74
C ASN A 310 -11.82 9.26 -1.88
N TRP A 311 -11.61 9.50 -0.58
CA TRP A 311 -12.65 10.02 0.33
C TRP A 311 -13.19 11.37 -0.16
N MET A 312 -12.28 12.26 -0.58
CA MET A 312 -12.61 13.58 -1.12
C MET A 312 -13.43 13.48 -2.41
N ASN A 313 -13.06 12.60 -3.33
CA ASN A 313 -13.82 12.36 -4.55
C ASN A 313 -15.27 11.94 -4.24
N ILE A 314 -15.45 11.06 -3.25
CA ILE A 314 -16.78 10.54 -2.89
C ILE A 314 -17.64 11.62 -2.23
N ILE A 315 -17.12 12.39 -1.26
CA ILE A 315 -17.92 13.45 -0.65
C ILE A 315 -18.32 14.52 -1.67
N TYR A 316 -17.46 14.81 -2.67
CA TYR A 316 -17.80 15.72 -3.76
C TYR A 316 -18.87 15.13 -4.68
N ALA A 317 -18.76 13.86 -5.06
CA ALA A 317 -19.76 13.16 -5.87
C ALA A 317 -21.12 13.00 -5.16
N MET A 318 -21.15 13.06 -3.83
CA MET A 318 -22.37 13.07 -3.01
C MET A 318 -22.90 14.48 -2.73
N GLY A 319 -22.25 15.55 -3.21
CA GLY A 319 -22.63 16.94 -2.91
C GLY A 319 -22.36 17.36 -1.46
N MET A 320 -21.54 16.60 -0.73
CA MET A 320 -21.21 16.79 0.69
C MET A 320 -19.93 17.62 0.91
N GLY A 321 -19.58 18.49 -0.06
CA GLY A 321 -18.39 19.34 0.04
C GLY A 321 -18.39 20.29 1.25
N TYR A 322 -19.58 20.58 1.81
CA TYR A 322 -19.75 21.41 3.01
C TYR A 322 -19.06 20.81 4.25
N ILE A 323 -18.84 19.49 4.30
CA ILE A 323 -18.13 18.83 5.41
C ILE A 323 -16.73 19.42 5.62
N LEU A 324 -16.09 19.90 4.55
CA LEU A 324 -14.77 20.49 4.64
C LEU A 324 -14.75 21.81 5.44
N GLU A 325 -15.89 22.47 5.65
CA GLU A 325 -16.00 23.65 6.50
C GLU A 325 -15.87 23.31 8.00
N ASP A 326 -16.17 22.06 8.37
CA ASP A 326 -16.06 21.54 9.72
C ASP A 326 -14.75 20.77 9.93
N ILE A 327 -14.41 19.89 8.97
CA ILE A 327 -13.23 19.02 9.07
C ILE A 327 -12.49 18.92 7.73
N CYS A 328 -11.28 19.49 7.69
CA CYS A 328 -10.37 19.37 6.55
C CYS A 328 -8.99 18.95 7.06
N PHE A 329 -8.76 17.64 7.14
CA PHE A 329 -7.55 17.06 7.76
C PHE A 329 -6.27 17.16 6.91
N GLY A 330 -6.33 17.60 5.66
CA GLY A 330 -5.11 17.84 4.87
C GLY A 330 -4.29 16.57 4.52
N LYS A 331 -3.13 16.79 3.90
CA LYS A 331 -2.25 15.74 3.33
C LYS A 331 -1.08 15.42 4.26
N VAL A 332 -0.47 14.25 4.10
CA VAL A 332 0.76 13.86 4.81
C VAL A 332 1.94 13.89 3.87
N MET A 333 2.99 14.63 4.22
CA MET A 333 4.19 14.73 3.38
C MET A 333 5.07 13.48 3.49
N ARG A 334 5.62 13.05 2.36
CA ARG A 334 6.64 12.01 2.31
C ARG A 334 8.00 12.61 2.68
N LEU A 335 8.84 11.81 3.31
CA LEU A 335 10.24 12.13 3.50
C LEU A 335 10.98 12.07 2.15
N MET A 336 11.76 13.12 1.89
CA MET A 336 12.63 13.26 0.73
C MET A 336 14.05 12.83 1.07
N ALA A 337 14.71 12.15 0.14
CA ALA A 337 16.10 11.80 0.30
C ALA A 337 16.96 13.09 0.42
N ALA A 338 17.87 13.12 1.39
CA ALA A 338 18.62 14.34 1.72
C ALA A 338 19.51 14.85 0.56
N ASP A 339 19.97 13.94 -0.30
CA ASP A 339 20.67 14.25 -1.54
C ASP A 339 19.77 14.89 -2.59
N VAL A 340 18.51 14.45 -2.72
CA VAL A 340 17.51 15.10 -3.58
C VAL A 340 17.20 16.51 -3.07
N VAL A 341 17.03 16.69 -1.75
CA VAL A 341 16.84 18.02 -1.15
C VAL A 341 18.04 18.93 -1.44
N ALA A 342 19.26 18.43 -1.26
CA ALA A 342 20.47 19.19 -1.59
C ALA A 342 20.55 19.53 -3.09
N TRP A 343 20.13 18.64 -3.98
CA TRP A 343 20.09 18.88 -5.42
C TRP A 343 19.10 19.99 -5.82
N HIS A 344 17.91 20.03 -5.19
CA HIS A 344 16.97 21.13 -5.38
C HIS A 344 17.60 22.48 -5.02
N TYR A 345 18.20 22.58 -3.83
CA TYR A 345 18.87 23.82 -3.41
C TYR A 345 20.04 24.21 -4.32
N ALA A 346 20.86 23.24 -4.75
CA ALA A 346 22.01 23.50 -5.62
C ALA A 346 21.61 24.02 -7.02
N THR A 347 20.40 23.68 -7.48
CA THR A 347 19.85 24.14 -8.76
C THR A 347 19.00 25.42 -8.63
N GLY A 348 19.04 26.09 -7.47
CA GLY A 348 18.29 27.31 -7.19
C GLY A 348 16.79 27.08 -6.94
N SER A 349 16.35 25.83 -6.85
CA SER A 349 14.98 25.47 -6.52
C SER A 349 14.79 25.38 -5.00
N LYS A 350 13.57 25.65 -4.53
CA LYS A 350 13.17 25.38 -3.13
C LYS A 350 12.60 23.96 -3.02
N ILE A 351 12.38 23.51 -1.78
CA ILE A 351 11.60 22.32 -1.49
C ILE A 351 10.16 22.51 -2.03
N ASP A 352 9.47 21.40 -2.33
CA ASP A 352 8.07 21.40 -2.76
C ASP A 352 7.20 22.31 -1.84
N PRO A 353 6.50 23.32 -2.40
CA PRO A 353 5.67 24.25 -1.65
C PRO A 353 4.61 23.59 -0.75
N ASN A 354 4.15 22.36 -1.07
CA ASN A 354 3.22 21.62 -0.21
C ASN A 354 3.83 21.34 1.18
N THR A 355 5.16 21.33 1.30
CA THR A 355 5.86 21.20 2.58
C THR A 355 5.62 22.42 3.48
N GLU A 356 5.48 23.62 2.90
CA GLU A 356 5.18 24.84 3.65
C GLU A 356 3.76 24.79 4.23
N VAL A 357 2.78 24.34 3.44
CA VAL A 357 1.40 24.14 3.89
C VAL A 357 1.35 23.12 5.03
N TRP A 358 1.95 21.95 4.82
CA TRP A 358 2.08 20.89 5.83
C TRP A 358 2.68 21.37 7.14
N ASN A 359 3.65 22.27 7.09
CA ASN A 359 4.34 22.78 8.27
C ASN A 359 3.47 23.78 9.07
N LYS A 360 2.48 24.41 8.45
CA LYS A 360 1.65 25.46 9.06
C LYS A 360 0.27 25.00 9.55
N ILE A 361 -0.28 23.91 9.01
CA ILE A 361 -1.57 23.33 9.48
C ILE A 361 -1.35 22.39 10.69
N PRO A 362 -2.38 22.02 11.47
CA PRO A 362 -2.28 20.92 12.43
C PRO A 362 -1.97 19.58 11.76
N LEU A 363 -1.48 18.58 12.50
CA LEU A 363 -1.15 17.29 11.89
C LEU A 363 -2.46 16.61 11.43
N PRO A 364 -2.50 15.99 10.23
CA PRO A 364 -3.74 15.45 9.68
C PRO A 364 -4.46 14.43 10.57
N TRP A 365 -3.72 13.59 11.27
CA TRP A 365 -4.29 12.63 12.20
C TRP A 365 -4.85 13.29 13.46
N GLU A 366 -4.29 14.43 13.90
CA GLU A 366 -4.84 15.19 15.03
C GLU A 366 -6.19 15.82 14.63
N VAL A 367 -6.30 16.33 13.40
CA VAL A 367 -7.57 16.87 12.89
C VAL A 367 -8.61 15.76 12.75
N PHE A 368 -8.24 14.64 12.13
CA PHE A 368 -9.16 13.51 11.93
C PHE A 368 -9.63 12.89 13.26
N GLN A 369 -8.79 12.92 14.30
CA GLN A 369 -9.11 12.44 15.65
C GLN A 369 -9.74 13.53 16.53
N GLU A 370 -10.11 14.69 15.97
CA GLU A 370 -10.72 15.83 16.68
C GLU A 370 -9.84 16.41 17.81
N LYS A 371 -8.54 16.15 17.79
CA LYS A 371 -7.54 16.73 18.71
C LYS A 371 -7.14 18.15 18.32
N ALA A 372 -7.36 18.53 17.06
CA ALA A 372 -7.07 19.87 16.54
C ALA A 372 -8.13 20.31 15.53
N PHE A 373 -8.41 21.61 15.47
CA PHE A 373 -9.33 22.17 14.50
C PHE A 373 -8.60 22.58 13.21
N CYS A 374 -9.11 22.15 12.05
CA CYS A 374 -8.65 22.59 10.74
C CYS A 374 -9.78 22.45 9.74
N ASN A 375 -10.10 23.53 9.03
CA ASN A 375 -11.16 23.57 8.03
C ASN A 375 -10.67 24.07 6.67
N LYS A 376 -11.57 24.04 5.68
CA LYS A 376 -11.30 24.45 4.31
C LYS A 376 -10.72 25.86 4.22
N LYS A 377 -11.27 26.80 5.00
CA LYS A 377 -10.79 28.19 5.04
C LYS A 377 -9.33 28.29 5.49
N LEU A 378 -8.98 27.65 6.61
CA LEU A 378 -7.61 27.64 7.12
C LEU A 378 -6.61 27.09 6.09
N ILE A 379 -6.92 25.95 5.46
CA ILE A 379 -6.06 25.37 4.43
C ILE A 379 -5.95 26.29 3.21
N THR A 380 -7.06 26.90 2.78
CA THR A 380 -7.11 27.83 1.65
C THR A 380 -6.16 29.01 1.88
N ASP A 381 -6.23 29.62 3.06
CA ASP A 381 -5.42 30.79 3.41
C ASP A 381 -3.92 30.43 3.42
N ILE A 382 -3.56 29.30 4.05
CA ILE A 382 -2.18 28.81 4.11
C ILE A 382 -1.65 28.41 2.72
N CYS A 383 -2.47 27.78 1.87
CA CYS A 383 -2.09 27.46 0.49
C CYS A 383 -1.77 28.72 -0.30
N ARG A 384 -2.59 29.77 -0.18
CA ARG A 384 -2.37 31.05 -0.86
C ARG A 384 -1.09 31.73 -0.39
N GLU A 385 -0.81 31.71 0.91
CA GLU A 385 0.47 32.20 1.46
C GLU A 385 1.68 31.45 0.89
N ALA A 386 1.55 30.14 0.66
CA ALA A 386 2.59 29.30 0.07
C ALA A 386 2.65 29.40 -1.48
N GLY A 387 1.81 30.23 -2.11
CA GLY A 387 1.75 30.39 -3.56
C GLY A 387 1.17 29.19 -4.32
N ILE A 388 0.31 28.39 -3.66
CA ILE A 388 -0.30 27.19 -4.22
C ILE A 388 -1.81 27.42 -4.41
N ASP A 389 -2.34 26.99 -5.55
CA ASP A 389 -3.78 26.88 -5.77
C ASP A 389 -4.35 25.72 -4.92
N PRO A 390 -5.19 25.99 -3.92
CA PRO A 390 -5.66 24.97 -2.98
C PRO A 390 -6.55 23.89 -3.65
N GLU A 391 -7.28 24.24 -4.70
CA GLU A 391 -8.14 23.30 -5.43
C GLU A 391 -7.30 22.43 -6.36
N LYS A 392 -6.51 23.04 -7.25
CA LYS A 392 -5.69 22.31 -8.24
C LYS A 392 -4.63 21.43 -7.59
N SER A 393 -4.10 21.84 -6.46
CA SER A 393 -3.14 21.04 -5.70
C SER A 393 -3.78 19.84 -5.00
N GLY A 394 -5.10 19.81 -4.85
CA GLY A 394 -5.86 18.75 -4.17
C GLY A 394 -5.91 18.89 -2.64
N TRP A 395 -5.67 20.09 -2.10
CA TRP A 395 -5.73 20.34 -0.66
C TRP A 395 -7.17 20.50 -0.14
N ILE A 396 -8.07 20.98 -0.98
CA ILE A 396 -9.48 21.19 -0.61
C ILE A 396 -10.48 20.62 -1.63
N ALA A 397 -10.01 20.05 -2.74
CA ALA A 397 -10.86 19.51 -3.80
C ALA A 397 -10.24 18.25 -4.43
N PRO A 398 -11.04 17.42 -5.12
CA PRO A 398 -10.56 16.41 -6.06
C PRO A 398 -9.55 16.99 -7.03
N ARG A 399 -8.52 16.21 -7.38
CA ARG A 399 -7.56 16.65 -8.40
C ARG A 399 -8.13 16.40 -9.78
N GLU A 400 -7.83 17.31 -10.69
CA GLU A 400 -8.11 17.10 -12.10
C GLU A 400 -7.30 15.90 -12.64
N HIS A 401 -7.99 15.06 -13.42
CA HIS A 401 -7.38 13.94 -14.10
C HIS A 401 -6.90 14.37 -15.49
N SER A 402 -5.67 13.99 -15.83
CA SER A 402 -5.07 14.23 -17.13
C SER A 402 -4.56 12.92 -17.70
N VAL A 403 -4.72 12.72 -19.01
CA VAL A 403 -4.19 11.54 -19.72
C VAL A 403 -2.71 11.73 -19.98
N ALA A 404 -1.87 10.88 -19.39
CA ALA A 404 -0.44 10.84 -19.65
C ALA A 404 -0.14 10.14 -20.98
N LYS A 405 0.96 10.51 -21.64
CA LYS A 405 1.49 9.72 -22.75
C LYS A 405 2.15 8.46 -22.20
N PHE A 406 1.94 7.32 -22.86
CA PHE A 406 2.64 6.11 -22.48
C PHE A 406 4.15 6.26 -22.64
N LYS A 407 4.88 5.79 -21.62
CA LYS A 407 6.33 5.64 -21.64
C LYS A 407 6.68 4.25 -21.11
N PRO A 408 7.64 3.55 -21.74
CA PRO A 408 8.13 2.29 -21.22
C PRO A 408 8.63 2.41 -19.78
N THR A 409 8.41 1.35 -19.02
CA THR A 409 8.85 1.21 -17.63
C THR A 409 10.37 1.38 -17.55
N PRO A 410 10.86 2.41 -16.85
CA PRO A 410 12.29 2.62 -16.72
C PRO A 410 12.90 1.60 -15.77
N GLU A 411 14.16 1.23 -16.04
CA GLU A 411 15.00 0.56 -15.05
C GLU A 411 15.55 1.58 -14.06
N LEU A 412 15.49 1.24 -12.77
CA LEU A 412 15.82 2.17 -11.70
C LEU A 412 16.85 1.62 -10.71
N VAL A 413 17.75 2.49 -10.28
CA VAL A 413 18.67 2.28 -9.15
C VAL A 413 18.39 3.37 -8.12
N HIS A 414 17.71 3.02 -7.03
CA HIS A 414 17.30 3.98 -5.99
C HIS A 414 16.61 5.24 -6.54
N GLY A 415 15.71 5.08 -7.51
CA GLY A 415 14.96 6.19 -8.13
C GLY A 415 15.65 6.84 -9.33
N VAL A 416 16.93 6.55 -9.58
CA VAL A 416 17.67 7.06 -10.75
C VAL A 416 17.47 6.13 -11.95
N THR A 417 17.05 6.70 -13.09
CA THR A 417 16.90 5.98 -14.36
C THR A 417 18.23 5.50 -14.91
N VAL A 418 18.30 4.23 -15.27
CA VAL A 418 19.46 3.60 -15.90
C VAL A 418 18.99 2.89 -17.16
N SER A 419 19.53 3.22 -18.32
CA SER A 419 19.00 2.71 -19.60
C SER A 419 19.20 1.20 -19.81
N ASN A 420 20.14 0.57 -19.11
CA ASN A 420 20.47 -0.85 -19.27
C ASN A 420 20.12 -1.65 -17.98
N PRO A 421 19.23 -2.66 -18.06
CA PRO A 421 18.82 -3.46 -16.89
C PRO A 421 19.96 -4.21 -16.18
N PHE A 422 20.93 -4.74 -16.93
CA PHE A 422 22.09 -5.43 -16.37
C PHE A 422 22.99 -4.45 -15.59
N MET A 423 23.20 -3.25 -16.13
CA MET A 423 23.92 -2.19 -15.43
C MET A 423 23.16 -1.75 -14.17
N ALA A 424 21.84 -1.60 -14.26
CA ALA A 424 20.99 -1.27 -13.10
C ALA A 424 21.14 -2.31 -11.97
N MET A 425 21.14 -3.59 -12.32
CA MET A 425 21.38 -4.68 -11.37
C MET A 425 22.77 -4.58 -10.71
N ILE A 426 23.84 -4.40 -11.50
CA ILE A 426 25.21 -4.27 -10.99
C ILE A 426 25.33 -3.07 -10.04
N LEU A 427 24.83 -1.91 -10.45
CA LEU A 427 24.88 -0.68 -9.66
C LEU A 427 24.14 -0.87 -8.33
N ARG A 428 22.97 -1.51 -8.34
CA ARG A 428 22.21 -1.80 -7.12
C ARG A 428 22.93 -2.77 -6.20
N LYS A 429 23.53 -3.85 -6.73
CA LYS A 429 24.31 -4.84 -5.95
C LYS A 429 25.49 -4.18 -5.24
N ASN A 430 26.15 -3.25 -5.93
CA ASN A 430 27.26 -2.47 -5.38
C ASN A 430 26.79 -1.24 -4.58
N LYS A 431 25.48 -1.06 -4.40
CA LYS A 431 24.85 -0.03 -3.58
C LYS A 431 25.21 1.39 -4.04
N PHE A 432 25.40 1.59 -5.33
CA PHE A 432 25.45 2.93 -5.93
C PHE A 432 24.13 3.65 -5.68
N PHE A 433 24.17 4.97 -5.48
CA PHE A 433 23.01 5.82 -5.15
C PHE A 433 22.25 5.44 -3.86
N SER A 434 22.82 4.57 -3.01
CA SER A 434 22.18 4.14 -1.75
C SER A 434 22.41 5.10 -0.56
N GLY A 435 23.02 6.27 -0.80
CA GLY A 435 23.33 7.25 0.25
C GLY A 435 24.46 6.85 1.21
N LYS A 436 25.26 5.83 0.88
CA LYS A 436 26.23 5.18 1.78
C LYS A 436 27.46 6.02 2.22
N ASN A 437 27.68 7.18 1.64
CA ASN A 437 28.84 8.04 1.96
C ASN A 437 28.43 9.33 2.71
N LYS A 438 27.34 9.30 3.50
CA LYS A 438 26.97 10.41 4.39
C LYS A 438 26.61 9.90 5.78
#